data_AF-A0A7Y4T1B7-F1
#
_entry.id   AF-A0A7Y4T1B7-F1
#
_cell.length_a   1.000
_cell.length_b   1.000
_cell.length_c   1.000
_cell.angle_alpha   90.00
_cell.angle_beta   90.00
_cell.angle_gamma   90.00
#
_symmetry.space_group_name_H-M   'P 1'
#
loop_
_entity.id
_entity.type
_entity.pdbx_description
1 polymer ?
#
loop_
_entity_poly.entity_id
_entity_poly.type
_entity_poly.pdbx_seq_one_letter_code
_entity_poly.pdbx_strand_id
1 'polypeptide(L)'
;MSGTSLDGLDIAYCSFTETGGKYSFDLLEVETLSYSPYWKEKLSTAFYKSLDEISSLNSEYGLYLGNCVNDFIQKNSLRVDLVSSHGHTVFHKPQLGVTIQVGSGANIRKLTGIPTVFNFRIQDVRLRGQGAPLVPIGDKLLFDKYDFCLNLGGFSNISCDINKDRIAFDLSPCNILLNSIANKMGLEYDKDGQVAREGKIIPLLLEKWNNYNYFSQSFPKSLGREWFESQYKNDIDSDQFSPENILTTATEHISYQISSWINQHAYNENSSTLITGGGAYNKFLIDNLTCKLKLGIDVILPDKKVIAYKEALIFAFLGFLRIQGKNNVFKSVTGCEVNHSSGEIFW
;
A
#
# COMPACT_ATOMS: atom_id res chain seq x y z
N MET A 1 -1.26 11.02 -2.42
CA MET A 1 -1.84 9.77 -1.90
C MET A 1 -2.17 9.99 -0.43
N SER A 2 -3.37 9.64 0.03
CA SER A 2 -3.67 9.61 1.47
C SER A 2 -4.17 8.22 1.83
N GLY A 3 -3.38 7.53 2.65
CA GLY A 3 -3.74 6.23 3.21
C GLY A 3 -4.77 6.34 4.33
N THR A 4 -5.27 5.18 4.76
CA THR A 4 -6.19 5.06 5.91
C THR A 4 -5.48 5.22 7.26
N SER A 5 -4.15 5.26 7.28
CA SER A 5 -3.31 5.53 8.45
C SER A 5 -3.51 6.92 9.04
N LEU A 6 -3.99 7.89 8.25
CA LEU A 6 -4.17 9.30 8.67
C LEU A 6 -2.90 9.96 9.23
N ASP A 7 -1.74 9.43 8.87
CA ASP A 7 -0.42 10.00 9.16
C ASP A 7 -0.18 11.27 8.34
N GLY A 8 -0.57 11.28 7.07
CA GLY A 8 -0.47 12.47 6.24
C GLY A 8 -0.94 12.33 4.80
N LEU A 9 -0.56 13.33 4.02
CA LEU A 9 -0.67 13.38 2.57
C LEU A 9 0.71 13.19 1.94
N ASP A 10 0.89 12.07 1.25
CA ASP A 10 2.11 11.81 0.48
C ASP A 10 2.00 12.47 -0.91
N ILE A 11 2.97 13.31 -1.22
CA ILE A 11 3.14 13.98 -2.51
C ILE A 11 4.43 13.47 -3.15
N ALA A 12 4.34 13.07 -4.42
CA ALA A 12 5.49 12.62 -5.21
C ALA A 12 5.48 13.32 -6.57
N TYR A 13 6.57 14.02 -6.89
CA TYR A 13 6.85 14.58 -8.20
C TYR A 13 7.74 13.63 -8.99
N CYS A 14 7.19 13.15 -10.11
CA CYS A 14 7.79 12.08 -10.89
C CYS A 14 7.86 12.50 -12.36
N SER A 15 8.89 12.01 -13.05
CA SER A 15 8.94 12.01 -14.52
C SER A 15 8.72 10.59 -15.02
N PHE A 16 7.98 10.43 -16.11
CA PHE A 16 7.74 9.13 -16.75
C PHE A 16 8.14 9.19 -18.22
N THR A 17 8.92 8.23 -18.66
CA THR A 17 9.29 8.07 -20.08
C THR A 17 8.87 6.70 -20.56
N GLU A 18 8.25 6.65 -21.74
CA GLU A 18 7.96 5.43 -22.46
C GLU A 18 8.85 5.33 -23.69
N THR A 19 9.53 4.20 -23.86
CA THR A 19 10.35 3.93 -25.05
C THR A 19 10.22 2.47 -25.44
N GLY A 20 9.78 2.19 -26.67
CA GLY A 20 9.60 0.82 -27.16
C GLY A 20 8.62 -0.02 -26.34
N GLY A 21 7.59 0.61 -25.75
CA GLY A 21 6.60 -0.06 -24.89
C GLY A 21 7.07 -0.39 -23.47
N LYS A 22 8.29 0.03 -23.09
CA LYS A 22 8.79 -0.03 -21.72
C LYS A 22 8.66 1.32 -21.03
N TYR A 23 8.38 1.30 -19.74
CA TYR A 23 8.28 2.50 -18.92
C TYR A 23 9.51 2.63 -18.03
N SER A 24 9.93 3.87 -17.82
CA SER A 24 10.94 4.26 -16.85
C SER A 24 10.45 5.47 -16.09
N PHE A 25 10.97 5.67 -14.88
CA PHE A 25 10.57 6.78 -14.02
C PHE A 25 11.77 7.39 -13.31
N ASP A 26 11.67 8.69 -13.04
CA ASP A 26 12.49 9.39 -12.06
C ASP A 26 11.60 9.88 -10.93
N LEU A 27 11.96 9.54 -9.68
CA LEU A 27 11.28 10.04 -8.48
C LEU A 27 12.06 11.23 -7.92
N LEU A 28 11.69 12.43 -8.37
CA LEU A 28 12.48 13.65 -8.21
C LEU A 28 12.30 14.24 -6.81
N GLU A 29 11.09 14.66 -6.46
CA GLU A 29 10.78 15.27 -5.16
C GLU A 29 9.64 14.55 -4.47
N VAL A 30 9.74 14.41 -3.14
CA VAL A 30 8.75 13.71 -2.32
C VAL A 30 8.57 14.41 -0.98
N GLU A 31 7.35 14.40 -0.46
CA GLU A 31 7.03 14.97 0.85
C GLU A 31 5.78 14.32 1.44
N THR A 32 5.83 13.97 2.72
CA THR A 32 4.65 13.61 3.52
C THR A 32 4.26 14.82 4.36
N LEU A 33 3.10 15.40 4.06
CA LEU A 33 2.52 16.48 4.85
C LEU A 33 1.67 15.88 5.97
N SER A 34 2.15 15.98 7.21
CA SER A 34 1.40 15.47 8.36
C SER A 34 0.05 16.17 8.49
N TYR A 35 -1.01 15.40 8.72
CA TYR A 35 -2.31 16.00 8.95
C TYR A 35 -2.35 16.77 10.27
N SER A 36 -2.93 17.97 10.21
CA SER A 36 -3.31 18.70 11.41
C SER A 36 -4.36 17.91 12.21
N PRO A 37 -4.50 18.14 13.52
CA PRO A 37 -5.54 17.50 14.33
C PRO A 37 -6.93 17.63 13.71
N TYR A 38 -7.21 18.79 13.10
CA TYR A 38 -8.44 19.06 12.36
C TYR A 38 -8.69 18.06 11.21
N TRP A 39 -7.70 17.84 10.34
CA TRP A 39 -7.85 16.91 9.22
C TRP A 39 -7.90 15.46 9.68
N LYS A 40 -7.12 15.10 10.71
CA LYS A 40 -7.18 13.77 11.31
C LYS A 40 -8.60 13.46 11.78
N GLU A 41 -9.21 14.36 12.56
CA GLU A 41 -10.57 14.20 13.07
C GLU A 41 -11.62 14.18 11.94
N LYS A 42 -11.54 15.11 10.98
CA LYS A 42 -12.49 15.17 9.87
C LYS A 42 -12.49 13.91 9.01
N LEU A 43 -11.30 13.40 8.69
CA LEU A 43 -11.16 12.21 7.84
C LEU A 43 -11.48 10.93 8.63
N SER A 44 -11.06 10.82 9.90
CA SER A 44 -11.35 9.64 10.73
C SER A 44 -12.84 9.44 11.00
N THR A 45 -13.60 10.54 11.11
CA THR A 45 -15.04 10.50 11.36
C THR A 45 -15.88 10.46 10.09
N ALA A 46 -15.26 10.57 8.91
CA ALA A 46 -15.98 10.70 7.63
C ALA A 46 -16.93 9.53 7.34
N PHE A 47 -16.58 8.32 7.81
CA PHE A 47 -17.42 7.12 7.64
C PHE A 47 -18.80 7.25 8.33
N TYR A 48 -18.90 8.07 9.37
CA TYR A 48 -20.15 8.28 10.13
C TYR A 48 -20.99 9.44 9.60
N LYS A 49 -20.52 10.15 8.57
CA LYS A 49 -21.17 11.34 8.03
C LYS A 49 -22.29 11.00 7.05
N SER A 50 -23.27 11.90 6.97
CA SER A 50 -24.31 11.87 5.93
C SER A 50 -23.73 12.16 4.54
N LEU A 51 -24.50 11.85 3.49
CA LEU A 51 -24.06 12.11 2.11
C LEU A 51 -23.81 13.60 1.82
N ASP A 52 -24.63 14.49 2.39
CA ASP A 52 -24.46 15.95 2.23
C ASP A 52 -23.17 16.44 2.91
N GLU A 53 -22.87 15.92 4.09
CA GLU A 53 -21.61 16.19 4.78
C GLU A 53 -20.41 15.62 4.02
N ILE A 54 -20.53 14.43 3.42
CA ILE A 54 -19.47 13.83 2.60
C ILE A 54 -19.25 14.64 1.31
N SER A 55 -20.32 15.14 0.69
CA SER A 55 -20.22 16.02 -0.48
C SER A 55 -19.51 17.34 -0.12
N SER A 56 -19.82 17.89 1.05
CA SER A 56 -19.15 19.07 1.59
C SER A 56 -17.66 18.79 1.87
N LEU A 57 -17.35 17.67 2.54
CA LEU A 57 -15.99 17.21 2.81
C LEU A 57 -15.21 16.95 1.52
N ASN A 58 -15.84 16.38 0.49
CA ASN A 58 -15.23 16.16 -0.82
C ASN A 58 -14.75 17.47 -1.44
N SER A 59 -15.58 18.51 -1.35
CA SER A 59 -15.24 19.84 -1.85
C SER A 59 -14.09 20.46 -1.05
N GLU A 60 -14.24 20.48 0.28
CA GLU A 60 -13.27 21.09 1.19
C GLU A 60 -11.91 20.42 1.15
N TYR A 61 -11.88 19.09 1.18
CA TYR A 61 -10.64 18.33 1.08
C TYR A 61 -10.00 18.48 -0.29
N GLY A 62 -10.78 18.60 -1.37
CA GLY A 62 -10.26 18.94 -2.70
C GLY A 62 -9.56 20.31 -2.73
N LEU A 63 -10.09 21.32 -2.02
CA LEU A 63 -9.43 22.62 -1.88
C LEU A 63 -8.14 22.51 -1.07
N TYR A 64 -8.15 21.76 0.03
CA TYR A 64 -6.96 21.49 0.83
C TYR A 64 -5.86 20.81 0.01
N LEU A 65 -6.19 19.77 -0.76
CA LEU A 65 -5.25 19.09 -1.63
C LEU A 65 -4.68 20.03 -2.69
N GLY A 66 -5.50 20.87 -3.31
CA GLY A 66 -5.04 21.86 -4.29
C GLY A 66 -4.04 22.87 -3.72
N ASN A 67 -4.30 23.36 -2.49
CA ASN A 67 -3.35 24.24 -1.80
C ASN A 67 -2.03 23.50 -1.48
N CYS A 68 -2.10 22.27 -0.95
CA CYS A 68 -0.90 21.48 -0.66
C CYS A 68 -0.05 21.24 -1.92
N VAL A 69 -0.69 20.99 -3.07
CA VAL A 69 0.00 20.84 -4.35
C VAL A 69 0.68 22.14 -4.77
N ASN A 70 -0.01 23.29 -4.69
CA ASN A 70 0.59 24.58 -5.02
C ASN A 70 1.78 24.92 -4.11
N ASP A 71 1.64 24.70 -2.81
CA ASP A 71 2.70 24.95 -1.84
C ASP A 71 3.92 24.07 -2.15
N PHE A 72 3.69 22.79 -2.44
CA PHE A 72 4.75 21.85 -2.82
C PHE A 72 5.44 22.24 -4.14
N ILE A 73 4.68 22.68 -5.14
CA ILE A 73 5.21 23.18 -6.42
C ILE A 73 6.05 24.43 -6.21
N GLN A 74 5.53 25.41 -5.46
CA GLN A 74 6.21 26.68 -5.21
C GLN A 74 7.49 26.47 -4.41
N LYS A 75 7.42 25.70 -3.32
CA LYS A 75 8.56 25.37 -2.45
C LYS A 75 9.73 24.77 -3.23
N ASN A 76 9.45 23.93 -4.22
CA ASN A 76 10.46 23.19 -4.97
C ASN A 76 10.68 23.76 -6.39
N SER A 77 10.04 24.87 -6.75
CA SER A 77 10.13 25.50 -8.09
C SER A 77 9.85 24.55 -9.25
N LEU A 78 8.80 23.73 -9.12
CA LEU A 78 8.52 22.62 -10.04
C LEU A 78 7.68 23.06 -11.25
N ARG A 79 7.82 22.32 -12.35
CA ARG A 79 6.90 22.39 -13.49
C ARG A 79 6.11 21.08 -13.56
N VAL A 80 4.79 21.17 -13.49
CA VAL A 80 3.91 19.99 -13.40
C VAL A 80 2.92 20.01 -14.54
N ASP A 81 2.87 18.92 -15.31
CA ASP A 81 1.95 18.77 -16.44
C ASP A 81 0.61 18.13 -16.04
N LEU A 82 0.59 17.35 -14.95
CA LEU A 82 -0.56 16.60 -14.50
C LEU A 82 -0.54 16.42 -12.97
N VAL A 83 -1.69 16.58 -12.32
CA VAL A 83 -1.92 16.12 -10.96
C VAL A 83 -2.69 14.81 -10.98
N SER A 84 -2.22 13.82 -10.24
CA SER A 84 -2.95 12.56 -10.03
C SER A 84 -3.28 12.41 -8.55
N SER A 85 -4.57 12.31 -8.22
CA SER A 85 -5.04 12.28 -6.84
C SER A 85 -5.91 11.06 -6.56
N HIS A 86 -5.46 10.22 -5.64
CA HIS A 86 -6.31 9.19 -5.05
C HIS A 86 -7.48 9.79 -4.24
N GLY A 87 -7.25 10.93 -3.58
CA GLY A 87 -8.09 11.42 -2.50
C GLY A 87 -7.92 10.62 -1.21
N HIS A 88 -8.96 10.60 -0.39
CA HIS A 88 -9.03 9.84 0.86
C HIS A 88 -10.27 8.93 0.85
N THR A 89 -10.10 7.65 1.13
CA THR A 89 -11.20 6.68 1.10
C THR A 89 -12.10 6.85 2.31
N VAL A 90 -13.38 7.17 2.09
CA VAL A 90 -14.41 7.21 3.14
C VAL A 90 -15.21 5.91 3.17
N PHE A 91 -15.62 5.41 2.00
CA PHE A 91 -16.34 4.14 1.88
C PHE A 91 -15.71 3.22 0.85
N HIS A 92 -15.66 1.94 1.17
CA HIS A 92 -15.23 0.90 0.25
C HIS A 92 -16.02 -0.38 0.50
N LYS A 93 -17.11 -0.56 -0.26
CA LYS A 93 -18.02 -1.70 -0.22
C LYS A 93 -18.28 -2.17 -1.68
N PRO A 94 -17.26 -2.70 -2.38
CA PRO A 94 -17.37 -3.09 -3.79
C PRO A 94 -18.46 -4.13 -4.05
N GLN A 95 -18.78 -4.99 -3.08
CA GLN A 95 -19.89 -5.94 -3.12
C GLN A 95 -21.27 -5.27 -3.24
N LEU A 96 -21.38 -4.00 -2.83
CA LEU A 96 -22.57 -3.17 -3.01
C LEU A 96 -22.44 -2.22 -4.21
N GLY A 97 -21.35 -2.29 -4.97
CA GLY A 97 -21.02 -1.34 -6.03
C GLY A 97 -20.63 0.05 -5.51
N VAL A 98 -20.27 0.19 -4.23
CA VAL A 98 -20.04 1.49 -3.59
C VAL A 98 -18.57 1.67 -3.24
N THR A 99 -17.95 2.74 -3.75
CA THR A 99 -16.70 3.25 -3.20
C THR A 99 -16.68 4.77 -3.33
N ILE A 100 -16.24 5.46 -2.27
CA ILE A 100 -16.21 6.92 -2.21
C ILE A 100 -14.83 7.35 -1.70
N GLN A 101 -14.12 8.09 -2.55
CA GLN A 101 -12.93 8.83 -2.18
C GLN A 101 -13.25 10.32 -2.18
N VAL A 102 -13.04 11.00 -1.05
CA VAL A 102 -13.17 12.46 -0.96
C VAL A 102 -11.89 13.13 -1.46
N GLY A 103 -12.02 14.32 -2.05
CA GLY A 103 -10.92 15.07 -2.65
C GLY A 103 -11.27 15.46 -4.08
N SER A 104 -12.14 16.46 -4.22
CA SER A 104 -12.67 16.91 -5.51
C SER A 104 -11.55 17.30 -6.49
N GLY A 105 -11.41 16.53 -7.57
CA GLY A 105 -10.46 16.83 -8.66
C GLY A 105 -10.73 18.17 -9.34
N ALA A 106 -12.00 18.60 -9.39
CA ALA A 106 -12.36 19.92 -9.92
C ALA A 106 -11.81 21.06 -9.06
N ASN A 107 -11.84 20.91 -7.73
CA ASN A 107 -11.30 21.92 -6.82
C ASN A 107 -9.76 21.95 -6.85
N ILE A 108 -9.12 20.77 -6.95
CA ILE A 108 -7.67 20.69 -7.18
C ILE A 108 -7.33 21.44 -8.46
N ARG A 109 -7.96 21.11 -9.60
CA ARG A 109 -7.74 21.76 -10.90
C ARG A 109 -7.97 23.27 -10.86
N LYS A 110 -9.02 23.71 -10.16
CA LYS A 110 -9.36 25.13 -10.01
C LYS A 110 -8.26 25.91 -9.29
N LEU A 111 -7.66 25.33 -8.25
CA LEU A 111 -6.62 25.98 -7.47
C LEU A 111 -5.25 25.91 -8.14
N THR A 112 -4.92 24.78 -8.76
CA THR A 112 -3.57 24.54 -9.30
C THR A 112 -3.37 25.04 -10.71
N GLY A 113 -4.46 25.18 -11.49
CA GLY A 113 -4.32 25.46 -12.93
C GLY A 113 -3.95 24.23 -13.77
N ILE A 114 -3.74 23.06 -13.15
CA ILE A 114 -3.12 21.88 -13.78
C ILE A 114 -4.15 20.76 -13.97
N PRO A 115 -4.25 20.13 -15.17
CA PRO A 115 -5.12 18.99 -15.40
C PRO A 115 -5.02 17.95 -14.27
N THR A 116 -6.16 17.45 -13.82
CA THR A 116 -6.22 16.56 -12.65
C THR A 116 -6.93 15.26 -12.99
N VAL A 117 -6.26 14.13 -12.76
CA VAL A 117 -6.87 12.79 -12.79
C VAL A 117 -7.16 12.36 -11.36
N PHE A 118 -8.36 11.86 -11.08
CA PHE A 118 -8.79 11.44 -9.75
C PHE A 118 -9.85 10.33 -9.82
N ASN A 119 -10.35 9.86 -8.67
CA ASN A 119 -11.44 8.88 -8.59
C ASN A 119 -11.15 7.53 -9.28
N PHE A 120 -9.94 7.00 -9.08
CA PHE A 120 -9.45 5.80 -9.77
C PHE A 120 -10.20 4.50 -9.45
N ARG A 121 -10.99 4.43 -8.37
CA ARG A 121 -11.61 3.16 -7.94
C ARG A 121 -13.00 2.94 -8.52
N ILE A 122 -13.78 4.01 -8.74
CA ILE A 122 -15.21 3.88 -9.00
C ILE A 122 -15.51 3.15 -10.32
N GLN A 123 -14.70 3.36 -11.36
CA GLN A 123 -14.92 2.72 -12.65
C GLN A 123 -14.72 1.21 -12.57
N ASP A 124 -13.67 0.76 -11.89
CA ASP A 124 -13.41 -0.66 -11.68
C ASP A 124 -14.55 -1.32 -10.89
N VAL A 125 -15.04 -0.66 -9.82
CA VAL A 125 -16.20 -1.15 -9.06
C VAL A 125 -17.47 -1.23 -9.92
N ARG A 126 -17.70 -0.26 -10.80
CA ARG A 126 -18.82 -0.30 -11.76
C ARG A 126 -18.67 -1.43 -12.78
N LEU A 127 -17.45 -1.84 -13.08
CA LEU A 127 -17.12 -3.02 -13.91
C LEU A 127 -17.03 -4.31 -13.09
N ARG A 128 -17.66 -4.33 -11.90
CA ARG A 128 -17.75 -5.48 -10.96
C ARG A 128 -16.41 -5.92 -10.35
N GLY A 129 -15.37 -5.11 -10.46
CA GLY A 129 -14.12 -5.31 -9.74
C GLY A 129 -14.20 -4.85 -8.29
N GLN A 130 -13.15 -5.14 -7.54
CA GLN A 130 -13.01 -4.73 -6.13
C GLN A 130 -12.67 -3.24 -5.96
N GLY A 131 -12.15 -2.55 -6.97
CA GLY A 131 -11.62 -1.19 -6.89
C GLY A 131 -10.26 -1.11 -6.19
N ALA A 132 -9.64 -2.26 -5.89
CA ALA A 132 -8.40 -2.42 -5.17
C ALA A 132 -7.83 -3.84 -5.36
N PRO A 133 -6.52 -4.04 -5.18
CA PRO A 133 -5.47 -3.00 -5.17
C PRO A 133 -5.22 -2.47 -6.59
N LEU A 134 -4.88 -1.17 -6.71
CA LEU A 134 -4.54 -0.54 -8.01
C LEU A 134 -3.03 -0.43 -8.25
N VAL A 135 -2.23 -0.60 -7.21
CA VAL A 135 -0.77 -0.61 -7.21
C VAL A 135 -0.15 -1.63 -8.21
N PRO A 136 -0.71 -2.84 -8.42
CA PRO A 136 -0.07 -3.89 -9.22
C PRO A 136 0.25 -3.54 -10.68
N ILE A 137 -0.42 -2.56 -11.29
CA ILE A 137 -0.03 -2.13 -12.65
C ILE A 137 1.31 -1.39 -12.65
N GLY A 138 1.58 -0.59 -11.62
CA GLY A 138 2.86 0.07 -11.41
C GLY A 138 3.95 -0.96 -11.11
N ASP A 139 3.65 -1.94 -10.25
CA ASP A 139 4.55 -3.07 -9.99
C ASP A 139 4.90 -3.83 -11.28
N LYS A 140 3.93 -4.06 -12.19
CA LYS A 140 4.19 -4.75 -13.46
C LYS A 140 4.98 -3.90 -14.46
N LEU A 141 4.72 -2.59 -14.55
CA LEU A 141 5.21 -1.76 -15.66
C LEU A 141 6.43 -0.91 -15.31
N LEU A 142 6.59 -0.47 -14.07
CA LEU A 142 7.74 0.33 -13.60
C LEU A 142 8.80 -0.53 -12.91
N PHE A 143 8.40 -1.69 -12.39
CA PHE A 143 9.23 -2.60 -11.63
C PHE A 143 9.30 -3.98 -12.31
N ASP A 144 9.21 -3.99 -13.64
CA ASP A 144 9.13 -5.19 -14.51
C ASP A 144 10.33 -6.15 -14.38
N LYS A 145 11.47 -5.63 -13.91
CA LYS A 145 12.69 -6.40 -13.66
C LYS A 145 12.64 -7.28 -12.42
N TYR A 146 11.62 -7.13 -11.56
CA TYR A 146 11.46 -7.93 -10.34
C TYR A 146 10.32 -8.93 -10.50
N ASP A 147 10.55 -10.17 -10.06
CA ASP A 147 9.54 -11.23 -10.08
C ASP A 147 8.45 -10.97 -9.05
N PHE A 148 8.85 -10.46 -7.88
CA PHE A 148 7.95 -10.16 -6.77
C PHE A 148 8.11 -8.71 -6.32
N CYS A 149 6.99 -8.02 -6.18
CA CYS A 149 6.90 -6.73 -5.50
C CYS A 149 6.19 -6.94 -4.17
N LEU A 150 6.94 -6.89 -3.07
CA LEU A 150 6.46 -7.07 -1.71
C LEU A 150 6.37 -5.71 -1.01
N ASN A 151 5.21 -5.36 -0.49
CA ASN A 151 5.02 -4.21 0.37
C ASN A 151 4.79 -4.66 1.82
N LEU A 152 5.63 -4.20 2.73
CA LEU A 152 5.56 -4.46 4.16
C LEU A 152 4.89 -3.27 4.87
N GLY A 153 3.57 -3.15 4.71
CA GLY A 153 2.75 -2.14 5.38
C GLY A 153 2.17 -2.63 6.70
N GLY A 154 0.98 -2.16 7.05
CA GLY A 154 0.20 -2.76 8.16
C GLY A 154 0.01 -4.27 7.94
N PHE A 155 -0.36 -4.64 6.72
CA PHE A 155 -0.29 -6.00 6.20
C PHE A 155 0.84 -6.09 5.17
N SER A 156 1.45 -7.27 5.04
CA SER A 156 2.31 -7.58 3.92
C SER A 156 1.44 -7.93 2.71
N ASN A 157 1.73 -7.36 1.55
CA ASN A 157 1.06 -7.71 0.30
C ASN A 157 2.08 -7.91 -0.82
N ILE A 158 1.78 -8.84 -1.71
CA ILE A 158 2.68 -9.21 -2.80
C ILE A 158 1.98 -9.04 -4.13
N SER A 159 2.74 -8.60 -5.14
CA SER A 159 2.31 -8.58 -6.54
C SER A 159 3.36 -9.24 -7.43
N CYS A 160 2.91 -10.15 -8.30
CA CYS A 160 3.75 -10.92 -9.22
C CYS A 160 2.93 -11.46 -10.40
N ASP A 161 3.60 -11.98 -11.43
CA ASP A 161 2.92 -12.68 -12.51
C ASP A 161 2.86 -14.20 -12.22
N ILE A 162 1.66 -14.78 -12.30
CA ILE A 162 1.43 -16.24 -12.31
C ILE A 162 0.70 -16.58 -13.60
N ASN A 163 1.25 -17.53 -14.38
CA ASN A 163 0.69 -17.93 -15.68
C ASN A 163 0.41 -16.74 -16.63
N LYS A 164 1.30 -15.73 -16.62
CA LYS A 164 1.22 -14.45 -17.37
C LYS A 164 0.21 -13.42 -16.85
N ASP A 165 -0.61 -13.77 -15.89
CA ASP A 165 -1.54 -12.85 -15.25
C ASP A 165 -0.91 -12.22 -14.00
N ARG A 166 -1.04 -10.90 -13.89
CA ARG A 166 -0.61 -10.17 -12.68
C ARG A 166 -1.62 -10.45 -11.58
N ILE A 167 -1.14 -10.95 -10.45
CA ILE A 167 -1.95 -11.14 -9.26
C ILE A 167 -1.45 -10.22 -8.15
N ALA A 168 -2.32 -9.96 -7.17
CA ALA A 168 -1.93 -9.34 -5.92
C ALA A 168 -2.87 -9.76 -4.79
N PHE A 169 -2.32 -9.95 -3.59
CA PHE A 169 -3.07 -10.38 -2.41
C PHE A 169 -2.25 -10.11 -1.14
N ASP A 170 -2.90 -10.15 0.03
CA ASP A 170 -2.23 -10.01 1.32
C ASP A 170 -1.58 -11.34 1.74
N LEU A 171 -0.34 -11.30 2.24
CA LEU A 171 0.38 -12.49 2.70
C LEU A 171 0.18 -12.73 4.19
N SER A 172 0.33 -11.69 5.00
CA SER A 172 0.26 -11.77 6.47
C SER A 172 -0.02 -10.39 7.09
N PRO A 173 -0.46 -10.31 8.36
CA PRO A 173 -0.21 -9.13 9.17
C PRO A 173 1.29 -8.81 9.17
N CYS A 174 1.65 -7.53 9.21
CA CYS A 174 3.04 -7.10 9.28
C CYS A 174 3.15 -6.01 10.36
N ASN A 175 3.29 -4.74 10.00
CA ASN A 175 3.46 -3.67 11.00
C ASN A 175 2.24 -3.49 11.91
N ILE A 176 1.03 -3.90 11.50
CA ILE A 176 -0.12 -3.89 12.43
C ILE A 176 0.12 -4.83 13.62
N LEU A 177 0.72 -5.99 13.38
CA LEU A 177 1.05 -6.97 14.42
C LEU A 177 2.26 -6.47 15.23
N LEU A 178 3.34 -6.09 14.56
CA LEU A 178 4.57 -5.63 15.23
C LEU A 178 4.32 -4.38 16.08
N ASN A 179 3.64 -3.38 15.54
CA ASN A 179 3.35 -2.14 16.27
C ASN A 179 2.36 -2.38 17.42
N SER A 180 1.38 -3.27 17.27
CA SER A 180 0.48 -3.59 18.39
C SER A 180 1.22 -4.19 19.58
N ILE A 181 2.26 -4.99 19.33
CA ILE A 181 3.11 -5.55 20.38
C ILE A 181 4.07 -4.48 20.93
N ALA A 182 4.69 -3.69 20.05
CA ALA A 182 5.59 -2.59 20.44
C ALA A 182 4.91 -1.58 21.39
N ASN A 183 3.64 -1.26 21.12
CA ASN A 183 2.85 -0.35 21.95
C ASN A 183 2.67 -0.83 23.40
N LYS A 184 2.71 -2.15 23.68
CA LYS A 184 2.70 -2.66 25.06
C LYS A 184 3.93 -2.22 25.87
N MET A 185 5.00 -1.85 25.19
CA MET A 185 6.23 -1.32 25.79
C MET A 185 6.34 0.22 25.66
N GLY A 186 5.27 0.89 25.23
CA GLY A 186 5.27 2.35 25.02
C GLY A 186 6.00 2.81 23.76
N LEU A 187 6.27 1.91 22.81
CA LEU A 187 6.91 2.23 21.54
C LEU A 187 5.87 2.26 20.40
N GLU A 188 5.94 3.27 19.53
CA GLU A 188 5.06 3.32 18.35
C GLU A 188 5.32 2.16 17.37
N TYR A 189 6.58 1.76 17.25
CA TYR A 189 7.06 0.63 16.44
C TYR A 189 8.43 0.15 16.94
N ASP A 190 8.84 -1.05 16.54
CA ASP A 190 10.17 -1.59 16.83
C ASP A 190 11.20 -1.10 15.82
N LYS A 191 11.97 -0.09 16.22
CA LYS A 191 12.95 0.57 15.37
C LYS A 191 14.06 -0.40 14.98
N ASP A 192 14.28 -0.57 13.68
CA ASP A 192 15.23 -1.51 13.08
C ASP A 192 15.03 -3.00 13.49
N GLY A 193 13.94 -3.33 14.19
CA GLY A 193 13.73 -4.65 14.77
C GLY A 193 14.62 -4.97 15.98
N GLN A 194 15.06 -3.95 16.73
CA GLN A 194 16.03 -4.11 17.82
C GLN A 194 15.45 -4.92 18.98
N VAL A 195 14.22 -4.66 19.38
CA VAL A 195 13.60 -5.39 20.49
C VAL A 195 13.31 -6.83 20.10
N ALA A 196 12.79 -7.04 18.88
CA ALA A 196 12.53 -8.37 18.34
C ALA A 196 13.81 -9.22 18.23
N ARG A 197 14.97 -8.59 18.05
CA ARG A 197 16.26 -9.30 17.95
C ARG A 197 16.75 -9.85 19.28
N GLU A 198 16.36 -9.25 20.40
CA GLU A 198 16.82 -9.63 21.74
C GLU A 198 15.93 -10.69 22.40
N GLY A 199 14.68 -10.83 21.94
CA GLY A 199 13.74 -11.79 22.49
C GLY A 199 13.99 -13.22 22.00
N LYS A 200 13.13 -14.12 22.48
CA LYS A 200 13.14 -15.56 22.16
C LYS A 200 11.83 -15.96 21.51
N ILE A 201 11.92 -16.81 20.48
CA ILE A 201 10.76 -17.42 19.85
C ILE A 201 9.98 -18.22 20.89
N ILE A 202 8.66 -18.08 20.87
CA ILE A 202 7.70 -18.85 21.66
C ILE A 202 7.12 -19.92 20.72
N PRO A 203 7.57 -21.19 20.79
CA PRO A 203 7.21 -22.21 19.79
C PRO A 203 5.70 -22.43 19.67
N LEU A 204 4.99 -22.41 20.80
CA LEU A 204 3.54 -22.61 20.84
C LEU A 204 2.77 -21.52 20.08
N LEU A 205 3.17 -20.25 20.21
CA LEU A 205 2.55 -19.15 19.48
C LEU A 205 2.93 -19.20 18.00
N LEU A 206 4.18 -19.51 17.69
CA LEU A 206 4.62 -19.63 16.30
C LEU A 206 3.84 -20.70 15.54
N GLU A 207 3.69 -21.88 16.15
CA GLU A 207 2.90 -22.99 15.59
C GLU A 207 1.43 -22.60 15.43
N LYS A 208 0.83 -22.00 16.46
CA LYS A 208 -0.56 -21.51 16.40
C LYS A 208 -0.76 -20.53 15.23
N TRP A 209 0.06 -19.48 15.15
CA TRP A 209 -0.08 -18.44 14.15
C TRP A 209 0.19 -18.94 12.74
N ASN A 210 1.17 -19.83 12.55
CA ASN A 210 1.45 -20.40 11.23
C ASN A 210 0.35 -21.32 10.71
N ASN A 211 -0.52 -21.83 11.59
CA ASN A 211 -1.61 -22.74 11.24
C ASN A 211 -2.98 -22.06 11.07
N TYR A 212 -3.04 -20.72 11.05
CA TYR A 212 -4.30 -20.04 10.74
C TYR A 212 -4.79 -20.35 9.32
N ASN A 213 -6.08 -20.70 9.20
CA ASN A 213 -6.71 -21.14 7.93
C ASN A 213 -6.53 -20.15 6.76
N TYR A 214 -6.32 -18.86 7.05
CA TYR A 214 -6.04 -17.86 6.03
C TYR A 214 -4.83 -18.21 5.15
N PHE A 215 -3.77 -18.76 5.75
CA PHE A 215 -2.51 -19.03 5.03
C PHE A 215 -2.64 -20.17 4.03
N SER A 216 -3.57 -21.11 4.24
CA SER A 216 -3.90 -22.20 3.31
C SER A 216 -4.92 -21.83 2.20
N GLN A 217 -5.52 -20.64 2.24
CA GLN A 217 -6.48 -20.20 1.21
C GLN A 217 -5.80 -19.81 -0.10
N SER A 218 -6.46 -20.10 -1.23
CA SER A 218 -6.06 -19.62 -2.56
C SER A 218 -6.36 -18.12 -2.74
N PHE A 219 -5.69 -17.49 -3.70
CA PHE A 219 -5.99 -16.12 -4.14
C PHE A 219 -7.22 -16.08 -5.06
N PRO A 220 -7.95 -14.94 -5.17
CA PRO A 220 -7.72 -13.67 -4.47
C PRO A 220 -8.11 -13.73 -2.99
N LYS A 221 -7.29 -13.11 -2.12
CA LYS A 221 -7.56 -13.00 -0.68
C LYS A 221 -7.00 -11.70 -0.11
N SER A 222 -7.63 -11.18 0.94
CA SER A 222 -7.23 -9.94 1.62
C SER A 222 -7.41 -10.07 3.12
N LEU A 223 -6.67 -9.27 3.87
CA LEU A 223 -6.75 -9.18 5.32
C LEU A 223 -7.37 -7.85 5.76
N GLY A 224 -8.20 -7.93 6.79
CA GLY A 224 -8.81 -6.79 7.46
C GLY A 224 -8.31 -6.64 8.89
N ARG A 225 -8.52 -5.44 9.46
CA ARG A 225 -8.22 -5.16 10.87
C ARG A 225 -9.03 -6.07 11.80
N GLU A 226 -10.27 -6.34 11.46
CA GLU A 226 -11.20 -7.20 12.20
C GLU A 226 -10.66 -8.63 12.30
N TRP A 227 -10.11 -9.15 11.20
CA TRP A 227 -9.47 -10.47 11.21
C TRP A 227 -8.24 -10.46 12.11
N PHE A 228 -7.35 -9.47 11.97
CA PHE A 228 -6.17 -9.33 12.82
C PHE A 228 -6.55 -9.28 14.31
N GLU A 229 -7.53 -8.46 14.68
CA GLU A 229 -7.99 -8.32 16.07
C GLU A 229 -8.54 -9.66 16.59
N SER A 230 -9.37 -10.35 15.81
CA SER A 230 -9.95 -11.64 16.20
C SER A 230 -8.90 -12.75 16.42
N GLN A 231 -7.80 -12.74 15.65
CA GLN A 231 -6.84 -13.84 15.66
C GLN A 231 -5.65 -13.59 16.60
N TYR A 232 -5.13 -12.36 16.68
CA TYR A 232 -3.87 -12.09 17.38
C TYR A 232 -4.05 -11.37 18.71
N LYS A 233 -5.13 -10.59 18.90
CA LYS A 233 -5.21 -9.63 20.00
C LYS A 233 -5.17 -10.29 21.38
N ASN A 234 -5.85 -11.41 21.55
CA ASN A 234 -5.82 -12.18 22.81
C ASN A 234 -4.42 -12.67 23.18
N ASP A 235 -3.63 -13.11 22.19
CA ASP A 235 -2.25 -13.56 22.44
C ASP A 235 -1.32 -12.39 22.75
N ILE A 236 -1.50 -11.27 22.05
CA ILE A 236 -0.74 -10.03 22.27
C ILE A 236 -1.01 -9.50 23.68
N ASP A 237 -2.27 -9.46 24.10
CA ASP A 237 -2.69 -8.85 25.37
C ASP A 237 -2.50 -9.76 26.58
N SER A 238 -2.22 -11.04 26.36
CA SER A 238 -1.86 -11.99 27.42
C SER A 238 -0.62 -11.55 28.21
N ASP A 239 -0.62 -11.80 29.52
CA ASP A 239 0.53 -11.63 30.42
C ASP A 239 1.39 -12.91 30.52
N GLN A 240 1.05 -13.96 29.77
CA GLN A 240 1.76 -15.23 29.79
C GLN A 240 3.19 -15.12 29.24
N PHE A 241 3.42 -14.21 28.29
CA PHE A 241 4.70 -14.05 27.62
C PHE A 241 5.13 -12.58 27.61
N SER A 242 6.44 -12.35 27.65
CA SER A 242 6.97 -10.99 27.56
C SER A 242 6.75 -10.41 26.15
N PRO A 243 6.43 -9.11 26.01
CA PRO A 243 6.22 -8.48 24.70
C PRO A 243 7.38 -8.67 23.73
N GLU A 244 8.63 -8.68 24.20
CA GLU A 244 9.83 -8.88 23.39
C GLU A 244 9.86 -10.27 22.73
N ASN A 245 9.47 -11.30 23.48
CA ASN A 245 9.37 -12.67 22.97
C ASN A 245 8.21 -12.82 21.98
N ILE A 246 7.08 -12.16 22.24
CA ILE A 246 5.94 -12.12 21.31
C ILE A 246 6.37 -11.43 20.00
N LEU A 247 7.12 -10.34 20.09
CA LEU A 247 7.61 -9.56 18.95
C LEU A 247 8.63 -10.34 18.10
N THR A 248 9.53 -11.07 18.76
CA THR A 248 10.45 -12.02 18.11
C THR A 248 9.67 -13.09 17.34
N THR A 249 8.67 -13.67 18.00
CA THR A 249 7.80 -14.71 17.43
C THR A 249 6.98 -14.18 16.26
N ALA A 250 6.49 -12.93 16.35
CA ALA A 250 5.76 -12.28 15.27
C ALA A 250 6.67 -12.05 14.06
N THR A 251 7.90 -11.58 14.27
CA THR A 251 8.88 -11.39 13.19
C THR A 251 9.19 -12.70 12.49
N GLU A 252 9.37 -13.79 13.26
CA GLU A 252 9.57 -15.14 12.72
C GLU A 252 8.36 -15.63 11.92
N HIS A 253 7.15 -15.47 12.45
CA HIS A 253 5.90 -15.81 11.79
C HIS A 253 5.73 -15.08 10.45
N ILE A 254 5.92 -13.76 10.43
CA ILE A 254 5.82 -12.93 9.22
C ILE A 254 6.83 -13.40 8.17
N SER A 255 8.09 -13.56 8.59
CA SER A 255 9.18 -14.01 7.70
C SER A 255 8.90 -15.40 7.12
N TYR A 256 8.38 -16.32 7.93
CA TYR A 256 8.02 -17.66 7.50
C TYR A 256 6.89 -17.66 6.46
N GLN A 257 5.80 -16.94 6.71
CA GLN A 257 4.66 -16.90 5.77
C GLN A 257 5.06 -16.31 4.41
N ILE A 258 5.82 -15.22 4.42
CA ILE A 258 6.29 -14.56 3.20
C ILE A 258 7.27 -15.48 2.44
N SER A 259 8.31 -15.97 3.11
CA SER A 259 9.32 -16.83 2.47
C SER A 259 8.73 -18.15 1.97
N SER A 260 7.85 -18.80 2.73
CA SER A 260 7.19 -20.04 2.33
C SER A 260 6.44 -19.85 1.02
N TRP A 261 5.68 -18.76 0.88
CA TRP A 261 4.96 -18.47 -0.34
C TRP A 261 5.89 -18.16 -1.52
N ILE A 262 6.87 -17.28 -1.33
CA ILE A 262 7.84 -16.92 -2.39
C ILE A 262 8.62 -18.15 -2.86
N ASN A 263 9.09 -18.99 -1.93
CA ASN A 263 9.82 -20.21 -2.22
C ASN A 263 9.02 -21.24 -3.03
N GLN A 264 7.69 -21.24 -2.92
CA GLN A 264 6.81 -22.13 -3.69
C GLN A 264 6.55 -21.62 -5.11
N HIS A 265 6.67 -20.31 -5.34
CA HIS A 265 6.28 -19.65 -6.60
C HIS A 265 7.45 -19.06 -7.39
N ALA A 266 8.65 -19.01 -6.81
CA ALA A 266 9.86 -18.67 -7.55
C ALA A 266 10.15 -19.76 -8.59
N TYR A 267 10.12 -19.38 -9.86
CA TYR A 267 10.30 -20.31 -10.98
C TYR A 267 11.78 -20.63 -11.26
N ASN A 268 12.69 -19.74 -10.88
CA ASN A 268 14.10 -19.77 -11.30
C ASN A 268 15.04 -19.53 -10.11
N GLU A 269 16.28 -20.02 -10.22
CA GLU A 269 17.38 -19.77 -9.25
C GLU A 269 17.93 -18.32 -9.28
N ASN A 270 17.24 -17.39 -9.93
CA ASN A 270 17.63 -15.97 -10.01
C ASN A 270 16.41 -15.05 -9.85
N SER A 271 15.42 -15.48 -9.06
CA SER A 271 14.24 -14.66 -8.82
C SER A 271 14.58 -13.47 -7.92
N SER A 272 13.91 -12.34 -8.10
CA SER A 272 14.17 -11.14 -7.31
C SER A 272 12.89 -10.57 -6.69
N THR A 273 13.01 -10.13 -5.44
CA THR A 273 11.93 -9.58 -4.63
C THR A 273 12.24 -8.14 -4.25
N LEU A 274 11.53 -7.19 -4.85
CA LEU A 274 11.55 -5.79 -4.46
C LEU A 274 10.74 -5.60 -3.18
N ILE A 275 11.36 -5.09 -2.11
CA ILE A 275 10.68 -4.83 -0.83
C ILE A 275 10.48 -3.33 -0.62
N THR A 276 9.25 -2.93 -0.29
CA THR A 276 8.83 -1.55 0.00
C THR A 276 7.94 -1.46 1.24
N GLY A 277 7.52 -0.26 1.63
CA GLY A 277 6.69 -0.04 2.82
C GLY A 277 7.51 0.08 4.11
N GLY A 278 6.86 0.52 5.19
CA GLY A 278 7.56 0.82 6.46
C GLY A 278 8.32 -0.35 7.06
N GLY A 279 7.86 -1.59 6.86
CA GLY A 279 8.53 -2.79 7.35
C GLY A 279 9.86 -3.08 6.64
N ALA A 280 10.13 -2.46 5.48
CA ALA A 280 11.42 -2.53 4.81
C ALA A 280 12.56 -1.89 5.65
N TYR A 281 12.23 -1.03 6.62
CA TYR A 281 13.19 -0.45 7.55
C TYR A 281 13.46 -1.34 8.78
N ASN A 282 12.68 -2.40 9.00
CA ASN A 282 12.93 -3.36 10.06
C ASN A 282 14.03 -4.34 9.61
N LYS A 283 15.28 -4.04 9.96
CA LYS A 283 16.45 -4.83 9.54
C LYS A 283 16.35 -6.28 9.99
N PHE A 284 15.92 -6.53 11.23
CA PHE A 284 15.75 -7.89 11.73
C PHE A 284 14.70 -8.70 10.95
N LEU A 285 13.59 -8.08 10.56
CA LEU A 285 12.58 -8.71 9.69
C LEU A 285 13.17 -9.04 8.31
N ILE A 286 13.93 -8.13 7.71
CA ILE A 286 14.57 -8.34 6.41
C ILE A 286 15.64 -9.44 6.48
N ASP A 287 16.46 -9.45 7.53
CA ASP A 287 17.47 -10.48 7.77
C ASP A 287 16.80 -11.86 7.93
N ASN A 288 15.73 -11.95 8.74
CA ASN A 288 14.99 -13.19 8.97
C ASN A 288 14.28 -13.71 7.73
N LEU A 289 13.73 -12.81 6.91
CA LEU A 289 13.12 -13.15 5.63
C LEU A 289 14.17 -13.68 4.66
N THR A 290 15.28 -12.95 4.50
CA THR A 290 16.37 -13.30 3.57
C THR A 290 16.95 -14.68 3.89
N CYS A 291 17.18 -14.99 5.17
CA CYS A 291 17.69 -16.30 5.60
C CYS A 291 16.75 -17.48 5.31
N LYS A 292 15.45 -17.23 5.10
CA LYS A 292 14.44 -18.28 4.85
C LYS A 292 14.12 -18.46 3.37
N LEU A 293 14.55 -17.55 2.52
CA LEU A 293 14.38 -17.69 1.07
C LEU A 293 15.34 -18.75 0.53
N LYS A 294 14.91 -19.47 -0.50
CA LYS A 294 15.76 -20.43 -1.21
C LYS A 294 16.95 -19.71 -1.85
N LEU A 295 18.07 -20.42 -1.99
CA LEU A 295 19.23 -19.93 -2.73
C LEU A 295 18.80 -19.45 -4.12
N GLY A 296 19.28 -18.28 -4.52
CA GLY A 296 18.94 -17.68 -5.80
C GLY A 296 17.72 -16.75 -5.80
N ILE A 297 17.10 -16.51 -4.63
CA ILE A 297 16.07 -15.49 -4.49
C ILE A 297 16.66 -14.25 -3.80
N ASP A 298 16.85 -13.19 -4.57
CA ASP A 298 17.44 -11.94 -4.08
C ASP A 298 16.39 -11.02 -3.45
N VAL A 299 16.72 -10.45 -2.29
CA VAL A 299 15.95 -9.38 -1.65
C VAL A 299 16.55 -8.04 -2.03
N ILE A 300 15.75 -7.20 -2.70
CA ILE A 300 16.18 -5.89 -3.18
C ILE A 300 15.42 -4.79 -2.42
N LEU A 301 16.17 -4.00 -1.66
CA LEU A 301 15.68 -2.76 -1.06
C LEU A 301 16.02 -1.59 -2.02
N PRO A 302 15.03 -0.87 -2.54
CA PRO A 302 15.30 0.28 -3.40
C PRO A 302 15.72 1.50 -2.55
N ASP A 303 15.92 2.64 -3.22
CA ASP A 303 16.13 3.92 -2.53
C ASP A 303 15.00 4.24 -1.54
N LYS A 304 15.33 4.94 -0.45
CA LYS A 304 14.39 5.29 0.63
C LYS A 304 13.16 6.03 0.12
N LYS A 305 13.31 6.89 -0.91
CA LYS A 305 12.17 7.57 -1.54
C LYS A 305 11.21 6.55 -2.16
N VAL A 306 11.71 5.55 -2.86
CA VAL A 306 10.87 4.49 -3.44
C VAL A 306 10.22 3.65 -2.34
N ILE A 307 10.96 3.28 -1.29
CA ILE A 307 10.41 2.52 -0.16
C ILE A 307 9.19 3.23 0.44
N ALA A 308 9.31 4.54 0.70
CA ALA A 308 8.29 5.32 1.39
C ALA A 308 7.15 5.79 0.47
N TYR A 309 7.45 6.14 -0.79
CA TYR A 309 6.51 6.83 -1.68
C TYR A 309 6.06 5.99 -2.88
N LYS A 310 6.28 4.66 -2.88
CA LYS A 310 5.86 3.78 -3.99
C LYS A 310 4.38 3.96 -4.35
N GLU A 311 3.49 4.04 -3.36
CA GLU A 311 2.05 4.23 -3.63
C GLU A 311 1.79 5.58 -4.31
N ALA A 312 2.37 6.67 -3.82
CA ALA A 312 2.22 8.00 -4.43
C ALA A 312 2.79 8.05 -5.87
N LEU A 313 3.96 7.45 -6.09
CA LEU A 313 4.56 7.25 -7.42
C LEU A 313 3.61 6.49 -8.35
N ILE A 314 3.01 5.39 -7.88
CA ILE A 314 2.14 4.59 -8.72
C ILE A 314 0.83 5.32 -9.00
N PHE A 315 0.27 6.07 -8.05
CA PHE A 315 -0.88 6.94 -8.35
C PHE A 315 -0.54 8.00 -9.40
N ALA A 316 0.63 8.63 -9.34
CA ALA A 316 1.11 9.51 -10.42
C ALA A 316 1.15 8.78 -11.77
N PHE A 317 1.65 7.55 -11.78
CA PHE A 317 1.70 6.72 -12.98
C PHE A 317 0.32 6.29 -13.51
N LEU A 318 -0.65 6.00 -12.64
CA LEU A 318 -2.04 5.72 -13.04
C LEU A 318 -2.63 6.90 -13.81
N GLY A 319 -2.35 8.13 -13.36
CA GLY A 319 -2.75 9.36 -14.04
C GLY A 319 -2.08 9.49 -15.41
N PHE A 320 -0.77 9.24 -15.48
CA PHE A 320 -0.01 9.23 -16.73
C PHE A 320 -0.57 8.23 -17.76
N LEU A 321 -0.86 6.99 -17.34
CA LEU A 321 -1.49 6.00 -18.22
C LEU A 321 -2.90 6.43 -18.66
N ARG A 322 -3.65 7.06 -17.74
CA ARG A 322 -5.03 7.51 -18.01
C ARG A 322 -5.08 8.57 -19.11
N ILE A 323 -4.21 9.58 -19.06
CA ILE A 323 -4.16 10.62 -20.10
C ILE A 323 -3.73 10.08 -21.47
N GLN A 324 -2.98 8.98 -21.50
CA GLN A 324 -2.62 8.27 -22.73
C GLN A 324 -3.71 7.29 -23.22
N GLY A 325 -4.82 7.15 -22.48
CA GLY A 325 -5.88 6.18 -22.79
C GLY A 325 -5.48 4.72 -22.60
N LYS A 326 -4.42 4.45 -21.83
CA LYS A 326 -3.91 3.10 -21.60
C LYS A 326 -4.53 2.46 -20.38
N ASN A 327 -4.56 1.13 -20.37
CA ASN A 327 -5.03 0.36 -19.22
C ASN A 327 -4.16 0.67 -18.00
N ASN A 328 -4.82 1.01 -16.90
CA ASN A 328 -4.20 1.25 -15.60
C ASN A 328 -4.87 0.40 -14.49
N VAL A 329 -5.76 -0.53 -14.87
CA VAL A 329 -6.34 -1.56 -13.99
C VAL A 329 -6.35 -2.91 -14.71
N PHE A 330 -5.97 -3.98 -14.00
CA PHE A 330 -6.00 -5.35 -14.50
C PHE A 330 -7.17 -6.15 -13.93
N LYS A 331 -7.90 -6.83 -14.82
CA LYS A 331 -8.98 -7.76 -14.48
C LYS A 331 -8.52 -8.89 -13.57
N SER A 332 -7.29 -9.36 -13.77
CA SER A 332 -6.69 -10.45 -13.01
C SER A 332 -6.40 -10.08 -11.56
N VAL A 333 -6.36 -8.78 -11.25
CA VAL A 333 -6.09 -8.25 -9.92
C VAL A 333 -7.39 -7.93 -9.19
N THR A 334 -8.26 -7.14 -9.81
CA THR A 334 -9.46 -6.62 -9.14
C THR A 334 -10.69 -7.52 -9.34
N GLY A 335 -10.65 -8.45 -10.29
CA GLY A 335 -11.79 -9.28 -10.67
C GLY A 335 -12.83 -8.56 -11.54
N CYS A 336 -12.53 -7.37 -12.07
CA CYS A 336 -13.43 -6.70 -13.01
C CYS A 336 -13.57 -7.47 -14.33
N GLU A 337 -14.58 -7.11 -15.13
CA GLU A 337 -14.90 -7.83 -16.37
C GLU A 337 -13.80 -7.70 -17.44
N VAL A 338 -13.09 -6.56 -17.47
CA VAL A 338 -12.07 -6.24 -18.48
C VAL A 338 -10.94 -5.37 -17.93
N ASN A 339 -9.73 -5.51 -18.49
CA ASN A 339 -8.67 -4.52 -18.31
C ASN A 339 -9.17 -3.17 -18.85
N HIS A 340 -8.97 -2.09 -18.09
CA HIS A 340 -9.49 -0.78 -18.47
C HIS A 340 -8.62 0.37 -17.95
N SER A 341 -8.94 1.58 -18.41
CA SER A 341 -8.28 2.84 -18.06
C SER A 341 -9.18 3.66 -17.13
N SER A 342 -8.92 3.58 -15.83
CA SER A 342 -9.65 4.24 -14.75
C SER A 342 -9.14 5.64 -14.41
N GLY A 343 -10.00 6.42 -13.78
CA GLY A 343 -9.76 7.80 -13.39
C GLY A 343 -10.59 8.80 -14.21
N GLU A 344 -11.19 9.76 -13.53
CA GLU A 344 -11.88 10.89 -14.13
C GLU A 344 -10.88 12.03 -14.36
N ILE A 345 -11.05 12.78 -15.45
CA ILE A 345 -10.13 13.86 -15.84
C ILE A 345 -10.87 15.19 -15.76
N PHE A 346 -10.29 16.16 -15.04
CA PHE A 346 -10.66 17.56 -15.12
C PHE A 346 -9.55 18.34 -15.83
N TRP A 347 -9.89 18.95 -16.96
CA TRP A 347 -8.98 19.69 -17.84
C TRP A 347 -8.75 21.13 -17.41
#